data_AF-A0A246L382-F1
#
_entry.id   AF-A0A246L382-F1
#
_cell.length_a   1.000
_cell.length_b   1.000
_cell.length_c   1.000
_cell.angle_alpha   90.00
_cell.angle_beta   90.00
_cell.angle_gamma   90.00
#
_symmetry.space_group_name_H-M   'P 1'
#
loop_
_entity.id
_entity.type
_entity.pdbx_description
1 polymer ?
#
loop_
_entity_poly.entity_id
_entity_poly.type
_entity_poly.pdbx_seq_one_letter_code
_entity_poly.pdbx_strand_id
1 'polypeptide(L)'
;MVKDQGVYFLAERGERRPDGRQALLAYAVGCNPDTDPFDDWWHLAGRELGGDDFAEYFDPKDGLFTRLQHSADDLVLSATATHLSLAVVPPA
;
A
#
# COMPACT_ATOMS: atom_id res chain seq x y z
N MET A 1 -1.16 0.76 6.07
CA MET A 1 -1.69 0.33 4.76
C MET A 1 -3.20 0.35 4.83
N VAL A 2 -3.86 0.73 3.74
CA VAL A 2 -5.32 0.73 3.62
C VAL A 2 -5.71 0.02 2.32
N LYS A 3 -6.81 -0.72 2.36
CA LYS A 3 -7.56 -1.18 1.20
C LYS A 3 -9.00 -0.67 1.32
N ASP A 4 -9.39 0.16 0.36
CA ASP A 4 -10.72 0.73 0.21
C ASP A 4 -10.93 1.19 -1.25
N GLN A 5 -10.59 2.44 -1.58
CA GLN A 5 -10.51 2.99 -2.92
C GLN A 5 -9.09 2.78 -3.45
N GLY A 6 -8.80 1.52 -3.79
CA GLY A 6 -7.47 1.04 -4.13
C GLY A 6 -6.75 0.42 -2.95
N VAL A 7 -5.45 0.19 -3.14
CA VAL A 7 -4.57 -0.41 -2.13
C VAL A 7 -3.33 0.45 -1.98
N TYR A 8 -3.08 0.99 -0.79
CA TYR A 8 -1.99 1.94 -0.61
C TYR A 8 -1.42 2.03 0.80
N PHE A 9 -0.21 2.57 0.88
CA PHE A 9 0.37 3.07 2.11
C PHE A 9 0.13 4.57 2.27
N LEU A 10 -0.13 4.97 3.50
CA LEU A 10 -0.24 6.36 3.92
C LEU A 10 0.48 6.51 5.27
N ALA A 11 1.09 7.66 5.49
CA ALA A 11 1.64 7.98 6.81
C ALA A 11 0.50 8.36 7.76
N GLU A 12 0.43 7.74 8.94
CA GLU A 12 -0.55 8.13 9.97
C GLU A 12 -0.41 9.63 10.32
N ARG A 13 0.85 10.07 10.41
CA ARG A 13 1.26 11.46 10.62
C ARG A 13 2.09 11.91 9.42
N GLY A 14 1.60 12.89 8.71
CA GLY A 14 2.20 13.39 7.47
C GLY A 14 1.54 14.69 7.04
N GLU A 15 2.07 15.26 5.98
CA GLU A 15 1.47 16.43 5.33
C GLU A 15 0.06 16.08 4.84
N ARG A 16 -0.89 16.97 5.11
CA ARG A 16 -2.28 16.84 4.66
C ARG A 16 -2.62 17.94 3.67
N ARG A 17 -3.41 17.58 2.67
CA ARG A 17 -4.02 18.53 1.73
C ARG A 17 -5.09 19.37 2.44
N PRO A 18 -5.50 20.53 1.87
CA PRO A 18 -6.56 21.36 2.44
C PRO A 18 -7.91 20.63 2.64
N ASP A 19 -8.16 19.57 1.88
CA ASP A 19 -9.34 18.71 1.99
C ASP A 19 -9.25 17.67 3.13
N GLY A 20 -8.13 17.64 3.86
CA GLY A 20 -7.88 16.74 4.98
C GLY A 20 -7.27 15.38 4.61
N ARG A 21 -7.14 15.05 3.32
CA ARG A 21 -6.50 13.81 2.85
C ARG A 21 -4.98 13.86 3.04
N GLN A 22 -4.35 12.70 3.20
CA GLN A 22 -2.88 12.64 3.19
C GLN A 22 -2.35 13.12 1.84
N ALA A 23 -1.31 13.94 1.86
CA ALA A 23 -0.76 14.54 0.64
C ALA A 23 -0.09 13.50 -0.26
N LEU A 24 0.54 12.50 0.35
CA LEU A 24 1.25 11.42 -0.32
C LEU A 24 0.61 10.07 0.03
N LEU A 25 0.22 9.34 -1.01
CA LEU A 25 -0.21 7.94 -0.96
C LEU A 25 0.71 7.13 -1.87
N ALA A 26 1.15 5.96 -1.42
CA ALA A 26 1.92 5.01 -2.22
C ALA A 26 1.02 3.82 -2.58
N TYR A 27 0.46 3.85 -3.78
CA TYR A 27 -0.42 2.78 -4.28
C TYR A 27 0.38 1.53 -4.65
N ALA A 28 -0.19 0.36 -4.37
CA ALA A 28 0.29 -0.88 -4.95
C ALA A 28 0.09 -0.83 -6.48
N VAL A 29 1.03 -1.44 -7.21
CA VAL A 29 1.02 -1.45 -8.68
C VAL A 29 -0.27 -2.12 -9.18
N GLY A 30 -0.99 -1.44 -10.07
CA GLY A 30 -2.28 -1.90 -10.61
C GLY A 30 -3.47 -1.70 -9.67
N CYS A 31 -3.27 -1.05 -8.52
CA CYS A 31 -4.29 -0.80 -7.51
C CYS A 31 -4.58 0.69 -7.26
N ASN A 32 -4.24 1.57 -8.22
CA ASN A 32 -4.50 3.00 -8.11
C ASN A 32 -5.77 3.38 -8.89
N PRO A 33 -6.88 3.75 -8.23
CA PRO A 33 -8.14 4.06 -8.90
C PRO A 33 -8.10 5.32 -9.78
N ASP A 34 -7.09 6.19 -9.61
CA ASP A 34 -6.93 7.39 -10.44
C ASP A 34 -6.30 7.07 -11.81
N THR A 35 -5.61 5.92 -11.94
CA THR A 35 -4.85 5.56 -13.15
C THR A 35 -5.24 4.21 -13.74
N ASP A 36 -5.66 3.25 -12.92
CA ASP A 36 -6.02 1.90 -13.32
C ASP A 36 -7.55 1.78 -13.52
N PRO A 37 -8.03 1.06 -14.54
CA PRO A 37 -9.47 0.85 -14.76
C PRO A 37 -10.14 0.19 -13.56
N PHE A 38 -11.40 0.56 -13.29
CA PHE A 38 -12.14 0.09 -12.11
C PHE A 38 -12.15 -1.43 -11.96
N ASP A 39 -12.57 -2.14 -13.02
CA ASP A 39 -12.66 -3.60 -12.99
C ASP A 39 -11.29 -4.25 -12.74
N ASP A 40 -10.22 -3.68 -13.29
CA ASP A 40 -8.87 -4.24 -13.17
C ASP A 40 -8.35 -4.14 -11.74
N TRP A 41 -8.35 -2.94 -11.15
CA TRP A 41 -7.84 -2.76 -9.79
C TRP A 41 -8.72 -3.44 -8.74
N TRP A 42 -10.05 -3.38 -8.93
CA TRP A 42 -11.01 -3.97 -8.00
C TRP A 42 -10.85 -5.49 -7.94
N HIS A 43 -10.77 -6.15 -9.10
CA HIS A 43 -10.56 -7.59 -9.15
C HIS A 43 -9.17 -8.01 -8.67
N LEU A 44 -8.12 -7.21 -8.95
CA LEU A 44 -6.78 -7.47 -8.44
C LEU A 44 -6.75 -7.39 -6.90
N ALA A 45 -7.26 -6.30 -6.33
CA ALA A 45 -7.33 -6.13 -4.88
C ALA A 45 -8.16 -7.23 -4.22
N GLY A 46 -9.31 -7.59 -4.81
CA GLY A 46 -10.16 -8.68 -4.32
C GLY A 46 -9.48 -10.06 -4.34
N ARG A 47 -8.71 -10.34 -5.40
CA ARG A 47 -7.99 -11.61 -5.57
C ARG A 47 -6.84 -11.75 -4.56
N GLU A 48 -6.04 -10.69 -4.38
CA GLU A 48 -4.83 -10.73 -3.56
C GLU A 48 -5.12 -10.51 -2.07
N LEU A 49 -6.13 -9.70 -1.73
CA LEU A 49 -6.36 -9.18 -0.38
C LEU A 49 -7.79 -9.39 0.13
N GLY A 50 -8.58 -10.22 -0.55
CA GLY A 50 -9.97 -10.52 -0.20
C GLY A 50 -10.94 -9.37 -0.49
N GLY A 51 -12.23 -9.59 -0.25
CA GLY A 51 -13.30 -8.65 -0.61
C GLY A 51 -13.52 -7.47 0.36
N ASP A 52 -13.07 -7.59 1.62
CA ASP A 52 -13.45 -6.64 2.69
C ASP A 52 -12.46 -5.48 2.85
N ASP A 53 -12.95 -4.26 3.01
CA ASP A 53 -12.09 -3.09 3.32
C ASP A 53 -11.33 -3.27 4.65
N PHE A 54 -10.09 -2.82 4.70
CA PHE A 54 -9.29 -2.87 5.93
C PHE A 54 -8.19 -1.82 5.99
N ALA A 55 -7.66 -1.61 7.20
CA ALA A 55 -6.43 -0.87 7.42
C ALA A 55 -5.54 -1.66 8.39
N GLU A 56 -4.25 -1.76 8.04
CA GLU A 56 -3.23 -2.40 8.85
C GLU A 56 -2.15 -1.39 9.23
N TYR A 57 -1.76 -1.37 10.50
CA TYR A 57 -0.67 -0.54 10.99
C TYR A 57 0.66 -1.26 10.86
N PHE A 58 1.67 -0.56 10.35
CA PHE A 58 3.05 -1.03 10.32
C PHE A 58 3.93 -0.03 11.06
N ASP A 59 4.87 -0.52 11.87
CA ASP A 59 5.78 0.36 12.60
C ASP A 59 6.75 1.04 11.60
N PRO A 60 6.72 2.38 11.45
CA PRO A 60 7.64 3.08 10.55
C PRO A 60 9.11 2.96 10.99
N LYS A 61 9.38 2.54 12.24
CA LYS A 61 10.73 2.28 12.75
C LYS A 61 11.23 0.86 12.43
N ASP A 62 10.40 0.03 11.79
CA ASP A 62 10.86 -1.24 11.27
C ASP A 62 12.05 -1.02 10.32
N GLY A 63 13.07 -1.86 10.43
CA GLY A 63 14.27 -1.79 9.60
C GLY A 63 13.96 -1.85 8.10
N LEU A 64 12.82 -2.45 7.74
CA LEU A 64 12.27 -2.47 6.40
C LEU A 64 12.06 -1.05 5.83
N PHE A 65 11.34 -0.18 6.54
CA PHE A 65 11.05 1.18 6.06
C PHE A 65 12.29 2.07 6.13
N THR A 66 13.20 1.80 7.07
CA THR A 66 14.51 2.46 7.10
C THR A 66 15.31 2.13 5.83
N ARG A 67 15.35 0.86 5.41
CA ARG A 67 16.03 0.45 4.17
C ARG A 67 15.40 1.10 2.93
N LEU A 68 14.07 1.11 2.82
CA LEU A 68 13.37 1.72 1.68
C LEU A 68 13.68 3.21 1.52
N GLN A 69 13.87 3.95 2.62
CA GLN A 69 14.25 5.37 2.55
C GLN A 69 15.66 5.62 2.00
N HIS A 70 16.52 4.60 2.00
CA HIS A 70 17.93 4.71 1.60
C HIS A 70 18.27 3.88 0.35
N SER A 71 17.29 3.31 -0.32
CA SER A 71 17.45 2.50 -1.53
C SER A 71 16.40 2.87 -2.57
N ALA A 72 16.60 2.40 -3.80
CA ALA A 72 15.58 2.42 -4.83
C ALA A 72 14.83 1.08 -4.91
N ASP A 73 14.97 0.23 -3.90
CA ASP A 73 14.35 -1.09 -3.84
C ASP A 73 12.82 -0.98 -3.79
N ASP A 74 12.15 -2.02 -4.28
CA ASP A 74 10.69 -2.11 -4.28
C ASP A 74 10.18 -2.71 -2.97
N LEU A 75 8.98 -2.27 -2.56
CA LEU A 75 8.23 -2.85 -1.45
C LEU A 75 7.19 -3.83 -1.99
N VAL A 76 7.31 -5.09 -1.58
CA VAL A 76 6.33 -6.14 -1.90
C VAL A 76 5.47 -6.43 -0.68
N LEU A 77 4.15 -6.36 -0.87
CA LEU A 77 3.15 -6.87 0.05
C LEU A 77 2.72 -8.27 -0.38
N SER A 78 2.65 -9.19 0.56
CA SER A 78 2.09 -10.52 0.36
C SER A 78 1.06 -10.82 1.42
N ALA A 79 0.02 -11.55 1.05
CA ALA A 79 -1.05 -11.95 1.95
C ALA A 79 -1.22 -13.47 1.95
N THR A 80 -1.51 -13.99 3.13
CA THR A 80 -2.08 -15.32 3.32
C THR A 80 -3.47 -15.15 3.91
N ALA A 81 -4.19 -16.25 4.13
CA ALA A 81 -5.51 -16.21 4.75
C ALA A 81 -5.52 -15.55 6.15
N THR A 82 -4.37 -15.47 6.83
CA THR A 82 -4.30 -15.00 8.24
C THR A 82 -3.26 -13.93 8.50
N HIS A 83 -2.36 -13.63 7.56
CA HIS A 83 -1.24 -12.71 7.79
C HIS A 83 -0.93 -11.89 6.54
N LEU A 84 -0.56 -10.64 6.77
CA LEU A 84 0.14 -9.79 5.81
C LEU A 84 1.64 -9.84 6.10
N SER A 85 2.45 -9.72 5.05
CA SER A 85 3.90 -9.69 5.15
C SER A 85 4.48 -8.68 4.16
N LEU A 86 5.56 -8.03 4.57
CA LEU A 86 6.28 -7.05 3.76
C LEU A 86 7.69 -7.53 3.49
N ALA A 87 8.17 -7.28 2.28
CA ALA A 87 9.54 -7.55 1.89
C ALA A 87 10.09 -6.41 1.03
N VAL A 88 11.40 -6.20 1.10
CA VAL A 88 12.13 -5.28 0.24
C VAL A 88 12.90 -6.09 -0.78
N VAL A 89 12.66 -5.84 -2.05
CA VAL A 89 13.24 -6.60 -3.18
C VAL A 89 13.95 -5.65 -4.12
N PRO A 90 14.93 -6.12 -4.91
CA PRO A 90 15.53 -5.29 -5.96
C PRO A 90 14.47 -4.72 -6.91
N PRO A 91 14.70 -3.54 -7.52
CA PRO A 91 13.75 -2.92 -8.44
C PRO A 91 13.39 -3.84 -9.61
N ALA A 92 12.10 -3.84 -10.00
CA ALA A 92 11.55 -4.61 -11.13
C ALA A 92 11.98 -4.11 -12.52
#